data_AF-A0A968Y2L2-F1
#
_entry.id   AF-A0A968Y2L2-F1
#
_cell.length_a   1.000
_cell.length_b   1.000
_cell.length_c   1.000
_cell.angle_alpha   90.00
_cell.angle_beta   90.00
_cell.angle_gamma   90.00
#
_symmetry.space_group_name_H-M   'P 1'
#
loop_
_entity.id
_entity.type
_entity.pdbx_description
1 polymer ?
#
loop_
_entity_poly.entity_id
_entity_poly.type
_entity_poly.pdbx_seq_one_letter_code
_entity_poly.pdbx_strand_id
1 'polypeptide(L)'
;MNDKEGSTAFTIPDRLPFLQAICWQVTNVKHLSCKEMLNRYESGWHYREVLGKPSLEELAFIQQIGQHYQSWLVAEVQNICPLPKITGNLPSFRAMFKREIHQKILTVLRHLNVEFLQECSAYFGGGTLVSMEHGEYRLSQDIDFMCPMDGGYRLLRRKVTEKGYDAIFASRDGIMLPNDIQANQYGIRFPVIVGDTNIKFEMVCEGRIQFGEPNYPNWSPVPCLNQTDIIAEKLLANARCWP
;
A
#
# COMPACT_ATOMS: atom_id res chain seq x y z
N MET A 1 15.87 8.39 -27.22
CA MET A 1 17.31 8.67 -27.09
C MET A 1 17.84 7.61 -26.13
N ASN A 2 18.85 6.86 -26.55
CA ASN A 2 19.31 5.64 -25.90
C ASN A 2 19.94 5.93 -24.54
N ASP A 3 19.26 5.58 -23.44
CA ASP A 3 19.91 5.42 -22.14
C ASP A 3 20.50 4.01 -22.06
N LYS A 4 21.77 3.92 -22.49
CA LYS A 4 22.65 2.80 -22.16
C LYS A 4 23.06 2.96 -20.69
N GLU A 5 22.23 2.50 -19.76
CA GLU A 5 22.69 2.27 -18.38
C GLU A 5 23.67 1.09 -18.36
N GLY A 6 24.78 1.28 -17.64
CA GLY A 6 25.92 0.38 -17.62
C GLY A 6 25.55 -1.05 -17.22
N SER A 7 25.93 -1.99 -18.08
CA SER A 7 25.80 -3.44 -17.88
C SER A 7 26.67 -3.92 -16.71
N THR A 8 26.18 -3.83 -15.48
CA THR A 8 26.57 -4.82 -14.46
C THR A 8 25.85 -6.12 -14.82
N ALA A 9 26.59 -7.07 -15.39
CA ALA A 9 26.05 -8.39 -15.73
C ALA A 9 25.73 -9.15 -14.43
N PHE A 10 24.50 -8.99 -13.92
CA PHE A 10 24.02 -9.81 -12.82
C PHE A 10 23.95 -11.26 -13.30
N THR A 11 24.57 -12.17 -12.54
CA THR A 11 24.45 -13.60 -12.83
C THR A 11 23.11 -14.07 -12.27
N ILE A 12 22.15 -14.36 -13.15
CA ILE A 12 20.84 -14.86 -12.76
C ILE A 12 20.97 -16.35 -12.37
N PRO A 13 20.57 -16.74 -11.14
CA PRO A 13 20.61 -18.14 -10.72
C PRO A 13 19.84 -19.09 -11.63
N ASP A 14 20.26 -20.34 -11.67
CA ASP A 14 19.59 -21.37 -12.47
C ASP A 14 18.19 -21.68 -11.99
N ARG A 15 17.96 -21.60 -10.68
CA ARG A 15 16.68 -21.86 -10.02
C ARG A 15 16.21 -20.62 -9.27
N LEU A 16 14.99 -20.19 -9.59
CA LEU A 16 14.29 -19.07 -8.94
C LEU A 16 12.92 -19.56 -8.46
N PRO A 17 12.88 -20.54 -7.54
CA PRO A 17 11.64 -21.21 -7.14
C PRO A 17 10.59 -20.24 -6.62
N PHE A 18 10.99 -19.21 -5.86
CA PHE A 18 10.04 -18.24 -5.34
C PHE A 18 9.55 -17.28 -6.43
N LEU A 19 10.45 -16.78 -7.29
CA LEU A 19 10.05 -15.94 -8.43
C LEU A 19 9.07 -16.66 -9.36
N GLN A 20 9.33 -17.94 -9.62
CA GLN A 20 8.44 -18.78 -10.43
C GLN A 20 7.07 -18.93 -9.76
N ALA A 21 7.04 -19.14 -8.44
CA ALA A 21 5.79 -19.25 -7.70
C ALA A 21 4.95 -17.97 -7.74
N ILE A 22 5.57 -16.80 -7.52
CA ILE A 22 4.86 -15.50 -7.58
C ILE A 22 4.54 -15.06 -9.01
N CYS A 23 5.25 -15.59 -10.01
CA CYS A 23 5.03 -15.30 -11.43
C CYS A 23 4.46 -16.51 -12.18
N TRP A 24 3.52 -17.26 -11.59
CA TRP A 24 2.98 -18.49 -12.17
C TRP A 24 2.36 -18.34 -13.58
N GLN A 25 1.99 -17.12 -14.00
CA GLN A 25 1.47 -16.80 -15.34
C GLN A 25 2.56 -16.46 -16.37
N VAL A 26 3.82 -16.29 -15.96
CA VAL A 26 4.93 -15.92 -16.84
C VAL A 26 5.62 -17.18 -17.38
N THR A 27 5.63 -17.34 -18.70
CA THR A 27 6.16 -18.54 -19.39
C THR A 27 7.63 -18.81 -19.05
N ASN A 28 8.45 -17.77 -18.96
CA ASN A 28 9.85 -17.89 -18.51
C ASN A 28 10.26 -16.63 -17.74
N VAL A 29 10.35 -16.76 -16.41
CA VAL A 29 10.77 -15.66 -15.53
C VAL A 29 12.17 -15.14 -15.85
N LYS A 30 13.04 -15.95 -16.46
CA LYS A 30 14.41 -15.54 -16.83
C LYS A 30 14.47 -14.53 -17.96
N HIS A 31 13.37 -14.30 -18.69
CA HIS A 31 13.30 -13.25 -19.72
C HIS A 31 13.03 -11.86 -19.14
N LEU A 32 12.65 -11.77 -17.85
CA LEU A 32 12.47 -10.49 -17.17
C LEU A 32 13.84 -9.83 -16.95
N SER A 33 13.89 -8.50 -17.10
CA SER A 33 15.05 -7.73 -16.66
C SER A 33 15.23 -7.84 -15.14
N CYS A 34 16.46 -7.64 -14.64
CA CYS A 34 16.70 -7.65 -13.19
C CYS A 34 15.83 -6.65 -12.42
N LYS A 35 15.50 -5.51 -13.04
CA LYS A 35 14.58 -4.54 -12.43
C LYS A 35 13.15 -5.05 -12.36
N GLU A 36 12.66 -5.71 -13.40
CA GLU A 36 11.34 -6.34 -13.39
C GLU A 36 11.26 -7.48 -12.39
N MET A 37 12.29 -8.36 -12.35
CA MET A 37 12.38 -9.43 -11.36
C MET A 37 12.31 -8.86 -9.94
N LEU A 38 13.09 -7.81 -9.65
CA LEU A 38 13.05 -7.13 -8.36
C LEU A 38 11.66 -6.59 -8.04
N ASN A 39 10.97 -5.93 -8.98
CA ASN A 39 9.61 -5.44 -8.75
C ASN A 39 8.63 -6.58 -8.42
N ARG A 40 8.80 -7.77 -9.03
CA ARG A 40 8.00 -8.97 -8.70
C ARG A 40 8.29 -9.45 -7.29
N TYR A 41 9.57 -9.53 -6.90
CA TYR A 41 9.93 -9.87 -5.53
C TYR A 41 9.35 -8.87 -4.54
N GLU A 42 9.48 -7.55 -4.78
CA GLU A 42 8.94 -6.51 -3.90
C GLU A 42 7.43 -6.68 -3.71
N SER A 43 6.71 -6.91 -4.81
CA SER A 43 5.25 -7.07 -4.75
C SER A 43 4.80 -8.40 -4.15
N GLY A 44 5.61 -9.45 -4.31
CA GLY A 44 5.26 -10.82 -3.92
C GLY A 44 5.88 -11.30 -2.61
N TRP A 45 6.79 -10.53 -1.99
CA TRP A 45 7.64 -10.97 -0.88
C TRP A 45 6.89 -11.55 0.32
N HIS A 46 5.69 -11.02 0.56
CA HIS A 46 4.83 -11.47 1.64
C HIS A 46 4.43 -12.95 1.49
N TYR A 47 4.37 -13.47 0.26
CA TYR A 47 3.97 -14.84 -0.04
C TYR A 47 5.08 -15.88 0.08
N ARG A 48 6.29 -15.50 0.50
CA ARG A 48 7.46 -16.41 0.56
C ARG A 48 7.28 -17.64 1.45
N GLU A 49 6.37 -17.61 2.41
CA GLU A 49 6.07 -18.77 3.25
C GLU A 49 4.87 -19.58 2.74
N VAL A 50 4.12 -19.04 1.78
CA VAL A 50 2.84 -19.61 1.30
C VAL A 50 2.97 -20.16 -0.12
N LEU A 51 3.44 -19.33 -1.06
CA LEU A 51 3.55 -19.70 -2.48
C LEU A 51 4.85 -20.44 -2.80
N GLY A 52 5.92 -20.18 -2.05
CA GLY A 52 7.18 -20.90 -2.19
C GLY A 52 8.31 -20.20 -1.46
N LYS A 53 9.21 -20.98 -0.84
CA LYS A 53 10.35 -20.41 -0.10
C LYS A 53 11.51 -20.10 -1.04
N PRO A 54 12.08 -18.88 -0.99
CA PRO A 54 13.25 -18.55 -1.79
C PRO A 54 14.44 -19.41 -1.37
N SER A 55 15.17 -19.92 -2.36
CA SER A 55 16.41 -20.67 -2.11
C SER A 55 17.54 -19.73 -1.64
N LEU A 56 18.61 -20.26 -1.06
CA LEU A 56 19.77 -19.45 -0.64
C LEU A 56 20.40 -18.68 -1.81
N GLU A 57 20.51 -19.32 -2.99
CA GLU A 57 21.02 -18.68 -4.22
C GLU A 57 20.09 -17.56 -4.70
N GLU A 58 18.78 -17.79 -4.60
CA GLU A 58 17.77 -16.80 -4.95
C GLU A 58 17.77 -15.62 -3.96
N LEU A 59 17.93 -15.86 -2.66
CA LEU A 59 18.10 -14.80 -1.65
C LEU A 59 19.35 -13.96 -1.91
N ALA A 60 20.47 -14.59 -2.23
CA ALA A 60 21.71 -13.88 -2.58
C ALA A 60 21.52 -13.02 -3.84
N PHE A 61 20.82 -13.54 -4.85
CA PHE A 61 20.47 -12.78 -6.04
C PHE A 61 19.55 -11.59 -5.75
N ILE A 62 18.49 -11.79 -4.97
CA ILE A 62 17.58 -10.71 -4.53
C ILE A 62 18.35 -9.63 -3.77
N GLN A 63 19.28 -10.03 -2.91
CA GLN A 63 20.12 -9.08 -2.17
C GLN A 63 21.02 -8.26 -3.12
N GLN A 64 21.64 -8.89 -4.12
CA GLN A 64 22.51 -8.19 -5.08
C GLN A 64 21.74 -7.18 -5.93
N ILE A 65 20.62 -7.60 -6.55
CA ILE A 65 19.80 -6.69 -7.35
C ILE A 65 19.12 -5.63 -6.46
N GLY A 66 18.73 -6.00 -5.24
CA GLY A 66 18.16 -5.10 -4.25
C GLY A 66 19.16 -4.02 -3.82
N GLN A 67 20.42 -4.36 -3.60
CA GLN A 67 21.48 -3.38 -3.28
C GLN A 67 21.70 -2.40 -4.45
N HIS A 68 21.78 -2.92 -5.67
CA HIS A 68 21.98 -2.09 -6.86
C HIS A 68 20.85 -1.08 -7.09
N TYR A 69 19.61 -1.52 -6.94
CA TYR A 69 18.42 -0.68 -7.14
C TYR A 69 17.89 -0.02 -5.86
N GLN A 70 18.65 -0.08 -4.76
CA GLN A 70 18.30 0.49 -3.45
C GLN A 70 16.92 0.07 -2.93
N SER A 71 16.61 -1.23 -3.02
CA SER A 71 15.35 -1.83 -2.56
C SER A 71 15.29 -2.01 -1.05
N TRP A 72 14.09 -1.91 -0.49
CA TRP A 72 13.79 -2.22 0.92
C TRP A 72 13.96 -3.71 1.24
N LEU A 73 13.88 -4.60 0.23
CA LEU A 73 14.04 -6.05 0.42
C LEU A 73 15.42 -6.43 0.96
N VAL A 74 16.43 -5.58 0.78
CA VAL A 74 17.78 -5.86 1.29
C VAL A 74 17.75 -6.07 2.81
N ALA A 75 17.00 -5.26 3.56
CA ALA A 75 16.88 -5.39 5.00
C ALA A 75 16.15 -6.69 5.39
N GLU A 76 15.07 -7.01 4.68
CA GLU A 76 14.29 -8.23 4.91
C GLU A 76 15.08 -9.51 4.64
N VAL A 77 15.80 -9.56 3.51
CA VAL A 77 16.63 -10.71 3.14
C VAL A 77 17.77 -10.90 4.13
N GLN A 78 18.39 -9.81 4.61
CA GLN A 78 19.43 -9.85 5.64
C GLN A 78 18.93 -10.40 6.99
N ASN A 79 17.66 -10.18 7.32
CA ASN A 79 17.04 -10.76 8.52
C ASN A 79 16.81 -12.28 8.37
N ILE A 80 16.65 -12.79 7.14
CA ILE A 80 16.41 -14.22 6.85
C ILE A 80 17.72 -15.00 6.75
N CYS A 81 18.78 -14.42 6.20
CA CYS A 81 20.10 -15.05 6.08
C CYS A 81 21.22 -14.06 6.44
N PRO A 82 21.90 -14.23 7.58
CA PRO A 82 23.01 -13.37 7.96
C PRO A 82 24.26 -13.71 7.13
N LEU A 83 24.46 -13.02 6.01
CA LEU A 83 25.72 -12.94 5.26
C LEU A 83 26.45 -11.62 5.59
N PRO A 84 27.79 -11.54 5.43
CA PRO A 84 28.60 -10.53 6.11
C PRO A 84 28.24 -9.09 5.72
N LYS A 85 28.09 -8.26 6.77
CA LYS A 85 27.68 -6.87 6.70
C LYS A 85 28.73 -6.03 5.98
N ILE A 86 28.36 -5.39 4.88
CA ILE A 86 29.05 -4.19 4.40
C ILE A 86 28.23 -2.99 4.84
N THR A 87 28.74 -2.31 5.86
CA THR A 87 28.19 -1.08 6.43
C THR A 87 28.39 0.07 5.46
N GLY A 88 27.32 0.41 4.72
CA GLY A 88 27.13 1.71 4.10
C GLY A 88 25.84 2.30 4.65
N ASN A 89 25.89 3.53 5.15
CA ASN A 89 24.74 4.27 5.67
C ASN A 89 23.52 4.13 4.74
N LEU A 90 22.44 3.55 5.27
CA LEU A 90 21.16 3.49 4.59
C LEU A 90 20.62 4.92 4.48
N PRO A 91 20.41 5.46 3.26
CA PRO A 91 19.88 6.81 3.13
C PRO A 91 18.45 6.84 3.69
N SER A 92 18.16 7.93 4.40
CA SER A 92 16.83 8.33 4.85
C SER A 92 15.78 8.11 3.75
N PHE A 93 14.66 7.46 4.11
CA PHE A 93 13.48 7.06 3.33
C PHE A 93 12.78 8.19 2.53
N ARG A 94 13.50 8.89 1.65
CA ARG A 94 12.97 10.00 0.84
C ARG A 94 13.01 9.70 -0.66
N ALA A 95 12.14 8.78 -1.07
CA ALA A 95 11.49 8.79 -2.38
C ALA A 95 10.23 7.93 -2.29
N MET A 96 9.34 8.27 -1.36
CA MET A 96 8.15 7.46 -1.08
C MET A 96 7.04 7.82 -2.09
N PHE A 97 6.79 6.90 -3.01
CA PHE A 97 5.91 7.00 -4.19
C PHE A 97 6.46 7.86 -5.35
N LYS A 98 6.46 7.29 -6.56
CA LYS A 98 6.91 7.94 -7.81
C LYS A 98 5.83 8.81 -8.43
N ARG A 99 4.54 8.46 -8.23
CA ARG A 99 3.42 9.21 -8.80
C ARG A 99 3.07 10.38 -7.90
N GLU A 100 2.97 11.57 -8.50
CA GLU A 100 2.59 12.80 -7.81
C GLU A 100 1.24 12.67 -7.07
N ILE A 101 0.25 12.01 -7.67
CA ILE A 101 -1.04 11.76 -7.01
C ILE A 101 -0.90 10.95 -5.72
N HIS A 102 -0.06 9.91 -5.68
CA HIS A 102 0.11 9.11 -4.47
C HIS A 102 0.92 9.86 -3.41
N GLN A 103 1.85 10.74 -3.81
CA GLN A 103 2.50 11.67 -2.89
C GLN A 103 1.48 12.64 -2.27
N LYS A 104 0.56 13.19 -3.08
CA LYS A 104 -0.54 14.05 -2.61
C LYS A 104 -1.51 13.29 -1.69
N ILE A 105 -1.86 12.05 -2.01
CA ILE A 105 -2.66 11.18 -1.13
C ILE A 105 -1.95 10.96 0.20
N LEU A 106 -0.65 10.64 0.19
CA LEU A 106 0.12 10.49 1.42
C LEU A 106 0.13 11.79 2.25
N THR A 107 0.19 12.95 1.61
CA THR A 107 0.01 14.25 2.28
C THR A 107 -1.34 14.32 2.98
N VAL A 108 -2.46 14.01 2.29
CA VAL A 108 -3.79 13.97 2.92
C VAL A 108 -3.82 13.01 4.12
N LEU A 109 -3.28 11.80 3.98
CA LEU A 109 -3.26 10.80 5.05
C LEU A 109 -2.52 11.29 6.31
N ARG A 110 -1.47 12.11 6.17
CA ARG A 110 -0.71 12.68 7.30
C ARG A 110 -1.49 13.73 8.09
N HIS A 111 -2.53 14.32 7.51
CA HIS A 111 -3.36 15.32 8.17
C HIS A 111 -4.54 14.70 8.95
N LEU A 112 -4.77 13.40 8.82
CA LEU A 112 -5.88 12.71 9.47
C LEU A 112 -5.64 12.53 10.98
N ASN A 113 -6.73 12.55 11.73
CA ASN A 113 -6.73 12.27 13.16
C ASN A 113 -6.64 10.75 13.40
N VAL A 114 -5.42 10.25 13.59
CA VAL A 114 -5.13 8.81 13.74
C VAL A 114 -5.83 8.20 14.95
N GLU A 115 -5.84 8.90 16.08
CA GLU A 115 -6.50 8.43 17.31
C GLU A 115 -8.00 8.22 17.08
N PHE A 116 -8.65 9.16 16.39
CA PHE A 116 -10.07 9.06 16.06
C PHE A 116 -10.38 7.94 15.05
N LEU A 117 -9.50 7.74 14.05
CA LEU A 117 -9.63 6.62 13.12
C LEU A 117 -9.53 5.27 13.84
N GLN A 118 -8.59 5.15 14.78
CA GLN A 118 -8.45 3.94 15.62
C GLN A 118 -9.68 3.73 16.53
N GLU A 119 -10.18 4.79 17.18
CA GLU A 119 -11.40 4.74 18.00
C GLU A 119 -12.61 4.22 17.20
N CYS A 120 -12.72 4.64 15.93
CA CYS A 120 -13.78 4.20 15.04
C CYS A 120 -13.50 2.87 14.33
N SER A 121 -12.32 2.27 14.53
CA SER A 121 -11.83 1.15 13.70
C SER A 121 -11.96 1.42 12.19
N ALA A 122 -11.68 2.66 11.79
CA ALA A 122 -11.73 3.14 10.42
C ALA A 122 -10.36 2.92 9.77
N TYR A 123 -10.29 1.99 8.81
CA TYR A 123 -9.04 1.56 8.21
C TYR A 123 -8.93 1.99 6.76
N PHE A 124 -7.78 2.55 6.38
CA PHE A 124 -7.48 2.89 5.00
C PHE A 124 -7.52 1.62 4.15
N GLY A 125 -8.12 1.69 2.97
CA GLY A 125 -8.41 0.54 2.14
C GLY A 125 -8.60 0.91 0.68
N GLY A 126 -9.46 0.14 0.01
CA GLY A 126 -9.84 0.42 -1.37
C GLY A 126 -8.72 0.21 -2.38
N GLY A 127 -8.92 0.77 -3.58
CA GLY A 127 -8.03 0.51 -4.71
C GLY A 127 -6.63 1.13 -4.55
N THR A 128 -6.56 2.21 -3.78
CA THR A 128 -5.36 3.04 -3.60
C THR A 128 -4.39 2.43 -2.60
N LEU A 129 -4.88 1.86 -1.49
CA LEU A 129 -4.02 1.08 -0.58
C LEU A 129 -3.28 -0.02 -1.36
N VAL A 130 -4.02 -0.82 -2.13
CA VAL A 130 -3.45 -1.92 -2.92
C VAL A 130 -2.43 -1.40 -3.93
N SER A 131 -2.73 -0.28 -4.60
CA SER A 131 -1.82 0.32 -5.57
C SER A 131 -0.51 0.78 -4.92
N MET A 132 -0.61 1.54 -3.82
CA MET A 132 0.54 2.10 -3.11
C MET A 132 1.41 1.00 -2.49
N GLU A 133 0.79 -0.05 -1.93
CA GLU A 133 1.52 -1.17 -1.34
C GLU A 133 2.29 -2.00 -2.38
N HIS A 134 1.79 -2.09 -3.62
CA HIS A 134 2.38 -2.93 -4.68
C HIS A 134 3.05 -2.09 -5.78
N GLY A 135 3.84 -1.10 -5.38
CA GLY A 135 4.73 -0.38 -6.29
C GLY A 135 4.03 0.49 -7.35
N GLU A 136 2.81 0.95 -7.09
CA GLU A 136 2.03 1.86 -7.95
C GLU A 136 1.72 1.27 -9.34
N TYR A 137 1.49 -0.05 -9.39
CA TYR A 137 1.27 -0.83 -10.62
C TYR A 137 0.09 -0.34 -11.46
N ARG A 138 -0.91 0.30 -10.83
CA ARG A 138 -2.03 0.97 -11.52
C ARG A 138 -2.25 2.36 -10.95
N LEU A 139 -2.88 3.23 -11.73
CA LEU A 139 -3.33 4.52 -11.21
C LEU A 139 -4.58 4.32 -10.33
N SER A 140 -4.54 4.81 -9.10
CA SER A 140 -5.69 4.87 -8.20
C SER A 140 -5.61 6.18 -7.44
N GLN A 141 -6.72 6.92 -7.35
CA GLN A 141 -6.70 8.33 -6.95
C GLN A 141 -7.60 8.62 -5.75
N ASP A 142 -8.54 7.72 -5.44
CA ASP A 142 -9.51 7.89 -4.37
C ASP A 142 -8.89 7.50 -3.02
N ILE A 143 -9.37 8.09 -1.93
CA ILE A 143 -9.05 7.69 -0.57
C ILE A 143 -10.28 7.03 0.02
N ASP A 144 -10.19 5.72 0.24
CA ASP A 144 -11.27 4.94 0.84
C ASP A 144 -10.87 4.48 2.25
N PHE A 145 -11.74 4.72 3.23
CA PHE A 145 -11.70 4.11 4.55
C PHE A 145 -12.87 3.17 4.72
N MET A 146 -12.62 2.03 5.36
CA MET A 146 -13.66 1.07 5.72
C MET A 146 -13.87 1.09 7.22
N CYS A 147 -15.12 1.22 7.65
CA CYS A 147 -15.52 1.32 9.06
C CYS A 147 -16.55 0.24 9.37
N PRO A 148 -16.44 -0.47 10.51
CA PRO A 148 -17.38 -1.53 10.85
C PRO A 148 -18.76 -0.96 11.25
N MET A 149 -19.81 -1.70 10.90
CA MET A 149 -21.20 -1.33 11.19
C MET A 149 -21.57 -1.42 12.68
N ASP A 150 -20.93 -2.31 13.44
CA ASP A 150 -21.27 -2.71 14.81
C ASP A 150 -21.06 -1.62 15.89
N GLY A 151 -20.35 -0.53 15.57
CA GLY A 151 -20.22 0.63 16.45
C GLY A 151 -19.34 1.73 15.88
N GLY A 152 -18.28 1.35 15.15
CA GLY A 152 -17.30 2.26 14.57
C GLY A 152 -17.92 3.33 13.67
N TYR A 153 -18.71 2.91 12.68
CA TYR A 153 -19.34 3.85 11.76
C TYR A 153 -20.39 4.76 12.42
N ARG A 154 -21.08 4.27 13.45
CA ARG A 154 -22.06 5.07 14.22
C ARG A 154 -21.37 6.18 15.01
N LEU A 155 -20.26 5.85 15.66
CA LEU A 155 -19.41 6.81 16.36
C LEU A 155 -18.86 7.86 15.39
N LEU A 156 -18.34 7.40 14.26
CA LEU A 156 -17.81 8.25 13.20
C LEU A 156 -18.84 9.29 12.75
N ARG A 157 -20.05 8.86 12.37
CA ARG A 157 -21.13 9.76 11.95
C ARG A 157 -21.50 10.78 13.01
N ARG A 158 -21.61 10.35 14.27
CA ARG A 158 -21.95 11.27 15.38
C ARG A 158 -20.90 12.37 15.52
N LYS A 159 -19.62 12.00 15.59
CA LYS A 159 -18.51 12.96 15.76
C LYS A 159 -18.36 13.88 14.56
N VAL A 160 -18.55 13.37 13.35
CA VAL A 160 -18.57 14.18 12.12
C VAL A 160 -19.75 15.15 12.09
N THR A 161 -20.91 14.76 12.62
CA THR A 161 -22.06 15.68 12.75
C THR A 161 -21.78 16.78 13.77
N GLU A 162 -21.09 16.46 14.87
CA GLU A 162 -20.76 17.41 15.95
C GLU A 162 -19.63 18.38 15.59
N LYS A 163 -18.58 17.90 14.92
CA LYS A 163 -17.32 18.65 14.69
C LYS A 163 -16.99 18.87 13.21
N GLY A 164 -17.77 18.34 12.29
CA GLY A 164 -17.49 18.41 10.86
C GLY A 164 -16.11 17.84 10.53
N TYR A 165 -15.33 18.59 9.77
CA TYR A 165 -13.97 18.21 9.36
C TYR A 165 -12.98 18.07 10.51
N ASP A 166 -13.20 18.76 11.64
CA ASP A 166 -12.31 18.67 12.81
C ASP A 166 -12.39 17.33 13.54
N ALA A 167 -13.40 16.51 13.24
CA ALA A 167 -13.38 15.11 13.68
C ALA A 167 -12.31 14.31 12.91
N ILE A 168 -12.24 14.50 11.59
CA ILE A 168 -11.48 13.65 10.67
C ILE A 168 -10.03 14.12 10.54
N PHE A 169 -9.79 15.44 10.58
CA PHE A 169 -8.47 16.04 10.35
C PHE A 169 -7.91 16.64 11.64
N ALA A 170 -6.66 16.29 11.96
CA ALA A 170 -5.91 16.88 13.07
C ALA A 170 -5.27 18.23 12.68
N SER A 171 -4.93 18.40 11.41
CA SER A 171 -4.49 19.68 10.81
C SER A 171 -5.09 19.77 9.40
N ARG A 172 -5.26 21.00 8.91
CA ARG A 172 -5.78 21.27 7.56
C ARG A 172 -4.78 22.10 6.72
N ASP A 173 -3.53 22.17 7.16
CA ASP A 173 -2.51 22.99 6.52
C ASP A 173 -2.17 22.43 5.12
N GLY A 174 -2.29 23.27 4.09
CA GLY A 174 -1.94 22.87 2.72
C GLY A 174 -2.98 21.98 2.01
N ILE A 175 -4.16 21.77 2.61
CA ILE A 175 -5.30 21.10 1.96
C ILE A 175 -6.54 22.01 1.96
N MET A 176 -7.37 21.88 0.92
CA MET A 176 -8.64 22.61 0.80
C MET A 176 -9.82 21.64 0.78
N LEU A 177 -10.89 22.01 1.49
CA LEU A 177 -12.11 21.22 1.64
C LEU A 177 -13.28 22.06 1.09
N PRO A 178 -13.59 21.95 -0.22
CA PRO A 178 -14.40 22.94 -0.91
C PRO A 178 -15.91 22.82 -0.67
N ASN A 179 -16.37 21.67 -0.16
CA ASN A 179 -17.79 21.37 0.06
C ASN A 179 -18.01 20.92 1.50
N ASP A 180 -19.27 20.90 1.94
CA ASP A 180 -19.63 20.25 3.20
C ASP A 180 -19.58 18.72 3.09
N ILE A 181 -19.40 18.07 4.24
CA ILE A 181 -19.39 16.62 4.34
C ILE A 181 -20.77 16.05 4.02
N GLN A 182 -20.82 15.12 3.07
CA GLN A 182 -22.03 14.33 2.78
C GLN A 182 -22.02 13.04 3.61
N ALA A 183 -22.79 12.99 4.69
CA ALA A 183 -22.87 11.83 5.58
C ALA A 183 -24.25 11.15 5.52
N ASN A 184 -24.28 9.84 5.26
CA ASN A 184 -25.52 9.04 5.29
C ASN A 184 -25.30 7.69 5.98
N GLN A 185 -26.27 6.78 5.92
CA GLN A 185 -26.16 5.46 6.58
C GLN A 185 -25.09 4.52 5.97
N TYR A 186 -24.64 4.78 4.75
CA TYR A 186 -23.70 3.93 4.01
C TYR A 186 -22.28 4.50 3.92
N GLY A 187 -22.13 5.81 4.02
CA GLY A 187 -20.81 6.41 4.02
C GLY A 187 -20.80 7.93 4.23
N ILE A 188 -19.60 8.43 4.46
CA ILE A 188 -19.24 9.84 4.55
C ILE A 188 -18.36 10.15 3.34
N ARG A 189 -18.71 11.21 2.58
CA ARG A 189 -18.03 11.56 1.33
C ARG A 189 -17.78 13.04 1.24
N PHE A 190 -16.59 13.38 0.77
CA PHE A 190 -16.21 14.76 0.43
C PHE A 190 -14.97 14.79 -0.47
N PRO A 191 -14.80 15.85 -1.27
CA PRO A 191 -13.54 16.09 -1.97
C PRO A 191 -12.48 16.72 -1.04
N VAL A 192 -11.21 16.40 -1.30
CA VAL A 192 -10.03 17.06 -0.72
C VAL A 192 -9.16 17.57 -1.85
N ILE A 193 -8.83 18.85 -1.85
CA ILE A 193 -7.97 19.46 -2.87
C ILE A 193 -6.57 19.67 -2.29
N VAL A 194 -5.55 19.18 -2.99
CA VAL A 194 -4.12 19.40 -2.67
C VAL A 194 -3.45 20.02 -3.89
N GLY A 195 -3.13 21.31 -3.80
CA GLY A 195 -2.70 22.10 -4.95
C GLY A 195 -3.80 22.19 -6.00
N ASP A 196 -3.56 21.60 -7.18
CA ASP A 196 -4.47 21.54 -8.32
C ASP A 196 -5.26 20.22 -8.43
N THR A 197 -5.02 19.28 -7.51
CA THR A 197 -5.56 17.93 -7.60
C THR A 197 -6.73 17.74 -6.67
N ASN A 198 -7.87 17.34 -7.24
CA ASN A 198 -9.07 17.00 -6.49
C ASN A 198 -9.11 15.49 -6.21
N ILE A 199 -9.05 15.11 -4.93
CA ILE A 199 -9.02 13.74 -4.43
C ILE A 199 -10.37 13.43 -3.82
N LYS A 200 -11.01 12.35 -4.26
CA LYS A 200 -12.24 11.86 -3.65
C LYS A 200 -11.92 11.17 -2.33
N PHE A 201 -12.60 11.55 -1.25
CA PHE A 201 -12.46 10.92 0.05
C PHE A 201 -13.78 10.26 0.45
N GLU A 202 -13.73 8.97 0.77
CA GLU A 202 -14.86 8.18 1.25
C GLU A 202 -14.52 7.44 2.54
N MET A 203 -15.46 7.43 3.49
CA MET A 203 -15.47 6.50 4.62
C MET A 203 -16.74 5.68 4.54
N VAL A 204 -16.62 4.38 4.28
CA VAL A 204 -17.73 3.47 3.98
C VAL A 204 -18.08 2.64 5.21
N CYS A 205 -19.38 2.48 5.46
CA CYS A 205 -19.91 1.53 6.43
C CYS A 205 -19.88 0.12 5.84
N GLU A 206 -19.00 -0.73 6.35
CA GLU A 206 -18.92 -2.15 5.98
C GLU A 206 -19.61 -2.99 7.05
N GLY A 207 -20.62 -3.75 6.63
CA GLY A 207 -21.40 -4.63 7.52
C GLY A 207 -21.42 -6.09 7.06
N ARG A 208 -20.73 -6.41 5.96
CA ARG A 208 -20.72 -7.77 5.38
C ARG A 208 -19.64 -8.65 6.00
N ILE A 209 -18.57 -8.05 6.52
CA ILE A 209 -17.43 -8.74 7.14
C ILE A 209 -17.03 -8.04 8.43
N GLN A 210 -16.49 -8.82 9.35
CA GLN A 210 -15.82 -8.31 10.53
C GLN A 210 -14.34 -8.15 10.21
N PHE A 211 -13.77 -6.97 10.47
CA PHE A 211 -12.35 -6.73 10.24
C PHE A 211 -11.49 -7.44 11.29
N GLY A 212 -10.34 -7.93 10.84
CA GLY A 212 -9.26 -8.34 11.73
C GLY A 212 -8.44 -7.14 12.21
N GLU A 213 -7.32 -7.44 12.87
CA GLU A 213 -6.36 -6.41 13.28
C GLU A 213 -5.84 -5.61 12.07
N PRO A 214 -5.69 -4.27 12.20
CA PRO A 214 -5.19 -3.44 11.12
C PRO A 214 -3.70 -3.63 10.88
N ASN A 215 -3.27 -3.38 9.65
CA ASN A 215 -1.85 -3.34 9.29
C ASN A 215 -1.30 -1.90 9.41
N TYR A 216 -0.01 -1.78 9.69
CA TYR A 216 0.72 -0.52 9.77
C TYR A 216 1.96 -0.56 8.85
N PRO A 217 1.78 -0.44 7.53
CA PRO A 217 2.92 -0.35 6.61
C PRO A 217 3.83 0.82 6.99
N ASN A 218 5.16 0.66 6.84
CA ASN A 218 6.16 1.68 7.20
C ASN A 218 5.91 3.07 6.57
N TRP A 219 5.15 3.13 5.48
CA TRP A 219 4.81 4.35 4.77
C TRP A 219 3.51 5.01 5.25
N SER A 220 2.61 4.26 5.88
CA SER A 220 1.28 4.74 6.20
C SER A 220 1.25 5.41 7.58
N PRO A 221 0.76 6.65 7.69
CA PRO A 221 0.53 7.31 8.98
C PRO A 221 -0.77 6.84 9.67
N VAL A 222 -1.63 6.09 8.95
CA VAL A 222 -2.96 5.67 9.41
C VAL A 222 -3.09 4.14 9.42
N PRO A 223 -3.98 3.56 10.24
CA PRO A 223 -4.26 2.13 10.20
C PRO A 223 -4.82 1.74 8.82
N CYS A 224 -4.31 0.64 8.27
CA CYS A 224 -4.74 0.09 6.98
C CYS A 224 -5.44 -1.24 7.18
N LEU A 225 -6.32 -1.62 6.24
CA LEU A 225 -6.85 -2.98 6.21
C LEU A 225 -5.71 -4.00 6.10
N ASN A 226 -5.86 -5.13 6.78
CA ASN A 226 -4.96 -6.26 6.56
C ASN A 226 -5.25 -6.93 5.21
N GLN A 227 -4.34 -7.80 4.80
CA GLN A 227 -4.42 -8.50 3.50
C GLN A 227 -5.76 -9.25 3.31
N THR A 228 -6.23 -9.95 4.33
CA THR A 228 -7.47 -10.75 4.27
C THR A 228 -8.66 -9.84 4.01
N ASP A 229 -8.75 -8.73 4.74
CA ASP A 229 -9.86 -7.80 4.62
C ASP A 229 -9.83 -7.01 3.30
N ILE A 230 -8.64 -6.66 2.80
CA ILE A 230 -8.47 -6.07 1.45
C ILE A 230 -9.04 -7.00 0.37
N ILE A 231 -8.67 -8.29 0.43
CA ILE A 231 -9.10 -9.27 -0.56
C ILE A 231 -10.61 -9.50 -0.45
N ALA A 232 -11.13 -9.65 0.77
CA ALA A 232 -12.55 -9.82 1.02
C ALA A 232 -13.36 -8.63 0.50
N GLU A 233 -12.94 -7.39 0.79
CA GLU A 233 -13.58 -6.17 0.29
C GLU A 233 -13.65 -6.16 -1.24
N LYS A 234 -12.54 -6.46 -1.91
CA LYS A 234 -12.48 -6.50 -3.39
C LYS A 234 -13.39 -7.58 -3.99
N LEU A 235 -13.43 -8.77 -3.38
CA LEU A 235 -14.31 -9.84 -3.83
C LEU A 235 -15.79 -9.46 -3.64
N LEU A 236 -16.14 -8.87 -2.50
CA LEU A 236 -17.50 -8.45 -2.19
C LEU A 236 -17.97 -7.27 -3.05
N ALA A 237 -17.08 -6.33 -3.38
CA ALA A 237 -17.36 -5.25 -4.31
C ALA A 237 -17.68 -5.80 -5.71
N ASN A 238 -16.91 -6.79 -6.18
CA ASN A 238 -17.17 -7.46 -7.44
C ASN A 238 -18.48 -8.25 -7.42
N ALA A 239 -18.74 -9.06 -6.38
CA ALA A 239 -19.94 -9.89 -6.28
C ALA A 239 -21.25 -9.08 -6.31
N ARG A 240 -21.22 -7.84 -5.80
CA ARG A 240 -22.36 -6.92 -5.84
C ARG A 240 -22.75 -6.46 -7.25
N CYS A 241 -21.81 -6.51 -8.20
CA CYS A 241 -22.01 -5.98 -9.56
C CYS A 241 -22.54 -7.04 -10.56
N TRP A 242 -22.95 -8.21 -10.07
CA TRP A 242 -23.56 -9.25 -10.90
C TRP A 242 -25.05 -9.38 -10.57
N PRO A 243 -25.95 -9.33 -11.59
CA PRO A 243 -27.39 -9.45 -11.41
C PRO A 243 -27.83 -10.85 -10.95
#